data_AF-A0AAU5TZD0-F1
#
_entry.id   AF-A0AAU5TZD0-F1
#
_cell.length_a   1.000
_cell.length_b   1.000
_cell.length_c   1.000
_cell.angle_alpha   90.00
_cell.angle_beta   90.00
_cell.angle_gamma   90.00
#
_symmetry.space_group_name_H-M   'P 1'
#
loop_
_entity.id
_entity.type
_entity.pdbx_description
1 polymer ?
#
loop_
_entity_poly.entity_id
_entity_poly.type
_entity_poly.pdbx_seq_one_letter_code
_entity_poly.pdbx_strand_id
1 'polypeptide(L)'
;MVLYVITGPPAAGKTTWINAHAKAADVVIDLDRITLALTGPGAPQWSQDPVHVRVAQRARFAAIDEALKLLDEVDVYLIHTMPGPKARARYRRLGAKVVTVDPGEDVVRERVAAMRSPAMDAVVTRWYRDHRKGGSRPITTQSSRAW
;
A
#
# COMPACT_ATOMS: atom_id res chain seq x y z
N MET A 1 0.24 -20.48 2.42
CA MET A 1 -0.36 -19.16 2.76
C MET A 1 -0.49 -18.32 1.49
N VAL A 2 -0.90 -17.06 1.58
CA VAL A 2 -1.25 -16.20 0.43
C VAL A 2 -0.47 -14.90 0.49
N LEU A 3 0.07 -14.50 -0.67
CA LEU A 3 0.57 -13.15 -0.90
C LEU A 3 -0.58 -12.24 -1.34
N TYR A 4 -0.94 -11.28 -0.49
CA TYR A 4 -1.86 -10.19 -0.82
C TYR A 4 -1.06 -8.95 -1.27
N VAL A 5 -1.21 -8.55 -2.53
CA VAL A 5 -0.60 -7.32 -3.05
C VAL A 5 -1.67 -6.23 -3.06
N ILE A 6 -1.53 -5.29 -2.13
CA ILE A 6 -2.48 -4.20 -1.93
C ILE A 6 -2.06 -3.00 -2.78
N THR A 7 -2.88 -2.66 -3.76
CA THR A 7 -2.71 -1.53 -4.67
C THR A 7 -3.80 -0.48 -4.42
N GLY A 8 -3.64 0.70 -5.00
CA GLY A 8 -4.59 1.81 -4.83
C GLY A 8 -3.86 3.14 -4.68
N PRO A 9 -4.51 4.28 -4.90
CA PRO A 9 -3.86 5.58 -4.81
C PRO A 9 -3.45 5.88 -3.35
N PRO A 10 -2.62 6.92 -3.12
CA PRO A 10 -2.44 7.50 -1.78
C PRO A 10 -3.79 7.78 -1.11
N ALA A 11 -3.86 7.76 0.22
CA ALA A 11 -5.09 8.05 0.99
C ALA A 11 -6.33 7.16 0.73
N ALA A 12 -6.22 6.11 -0.09
CA ALA A 12 -7.35 5.24 -0.40
C ALA A 12 -7.90 4.42 0.78
N GLY A 13 -7.16 4.30 1.88
CA GLY A 13 -7.52 3.45 3.04
C GLY A 13 -6.91 2.04 3.01
N LYS A 14 -5.80 1.84 2.28
CA LYS A 14 -5.07 0.55 2.22
C LYS A 14 -4.71 -0.01 3.60
N THR A 15 -4.19 0.85 4.47
CA THR A 15 -3.84 0.52 5.86
C THR A 15 -5.06 0.07 6.65
N THR A 16 -6.18 0.79 6.53
CA THR A 16 -7.46 0.43 7.17
C THR A 16 -7.97 -0.92 6.67
N TRP A 17 -7.89 -1.16 5.36
CA TRP A 17 -8.26 -2.45 4.78
C TRP A 17 -7.40 -3.58 5.35
N ILE A 18 -6.08 -3.42 5.39
CA ILE A 18 -5.19 -4.44 5.98
C ILE A 18 -5.53 -4.71 7.44
N ASN A 19 -5.73 -3.67 8.26
CA ASN A 19 -6.07 -3.84 9.67
C ASN A 19 -7.36 -4.64 9.90
N ALA A 20 -8.29 -4.62 8.94
CA ALA A 20 -9.54 -5.38 9.00
C ALA A 20 -9.42 -6.83 8.51
N HIS A 21 -8.32 -7.21 7.84
CA HIS A 21 -8.18 -8.52 7.18
C HIS A 21 -6.97 -9.34 7.66
N ALA A 22 -5.87 -8.67 8.03
CA ALA A 22 -4.66 -9.32 8.52
C ALA A 22 -4.81 -9.74 9.99
N LYS A 23 -4.22 -10.88 10.33
CA LYS A 23 -4.11 -11.40 11.71
C LYS A 23 -2.80 -10.92 12.33
N ALA A 24 -2.71 -11.02 13.67
CA ALA A 24 -1.49 -10.67 14.40
C ALA A 24 -0.26 -11.52 14.01
N ALA A 25 -0.48 -12.73 13.49
CA ALA A 25 0.58 -13.61 13.02
C ALA A 25 1.06 -13.28 11.59
N ASP A 26 0.32 -12.46 10.83
CA ASP A 26 0.60 -12.19 9.42
C ASP A 26 1.70 -11.12 9.24
N VAL A 27 2.40 -11.17 8.12
CA VAL A 27 3.44 -10.18 7.79
C VAL A 27 2.85 -9.02 7.01
N VAL A 28 2.96 -7.80 7.53
CA VAL A 28 2.55 -6.57 6.83
C VAL A 28 3.77 -5.75 6.40
N ILE A 29 3.92 -5.54 5.10
CA ILE A 29 5.00 -4.75 4.51
C ILE A 29 4.43 -3.45 3.93
N ASP A 30 4.68 -2.36 4.63
CA ASP A 30 4.18 -1.02 4.36
C ASP A 30 5.31 0.00 4.51
N LEU A 31 5.58 0.77 3.45
CA LEU A 31 6.69 1.73 3.45
C LEU A 31 6.51 2.81 4.51
N ASP A 32 5.28 3.29 4.72
CA ASP A 32 5.02 4.37 5.68
C ASP A 32 5.26 3.87 7.12
N ARG A 33 4.83 2.63 7.44
CA ARG A 33 5.11 2.00 8.74
C ARG A 33 6.59 1.75 8.97
N ILE A 34 7.30 1.25 7.96
CA ILE A 34 8.75 1.03 8.05
C ILE A 34 9.47 2.36 8.24
N THR A 35 9.05 3.41 7.52
CA THR A 35 9.63 4.76 7.65
C THR A 35 9.41 5.31 9.05
N LEU A 36 8.19 5.19 9.58
CA LEU A 36 7.86 5.61 10.95
C LEU A 36 8.70 4.87 12.00
N ALA A 37 8.85 3.55 11.88
CA ALA A 37 9.62 2.73 12.82
C ALA A 37 11.12 3.06 12.83
N LEU A 38 11.65 3.57 11.71
CA LEU A 38 13.04 3.96 11.55
C LEU A 38 13.30 5.45 11.82
N THR A 39 12.24 6.23 12.06
CA THR A 39 12.35 7.66 12.30
C THR A 39 12.59 7.94 13.78
N GLY A 40 13.43 8.95 14.08
CA GLY A 40 13.75 9.32 15.46
C GLY A 40 12.54 9.83 16.27
N PRO A 41 12.61 9.81 17.62
CA PRO A 41 11.54 10.28 18.49
C PRO A 41 11.12 11.74 18.21
N GLY A 42 9.83 12.04 18.36
CA GLY A 42 9.30 13.40 18.20
C GLY A 42 9.02 13.82 16.75
N ALA A 43 9.38 12.99 15.76
CA ALA A 43 8.99 13.26 14.38
C ALA A 43 7.47 13.06 14.20
N PRO A 44 6.81 13.90 13.36
CA PRO A 44 5.42 13.69 13.01
C PRO A 44 5.21 12.33 12.34
N GLN A 45 4.08 11.68 12.61
CA GLN A 45 3.75 10.36 12.03
C GLN A 45 3.73 10.36 10.49
N TRP A 46 3.41 11.52 9.89
CA TRP A 46 3.39 11.76 8.45
C TRP A 46 4.73 12.25 7.88
N SER A 47 5.83 12.18 8.66
CA SER A 47 7.14 12.60 8.18
C SER A 47 7.56 11.77 6.97
N GLN A 48 7.91 12.46 5.89
CA GLN A 48 8.39 11.89 4.63
C GLN A 48 9.81 12.40 4.35
N ASP A 49 10.62 12.56 5.40
CA ASP A 49 12.01 12.98 5.26
C ASP A 49 12.75 12.07 4.27
N PRO A 50 13.36 12.61 3.20
CA PRO A 50 14.02 11.81 2.17
C PRO A 50 15.10 10.86 2.70
N VAL A 51 15.78 11.22 3.80
CA VAL A 51 16.81 10.37 4.42
C VAL A 51 16.15 9.15 5.06
N HIS A 52 15.08 9.33 5.84
CA HIS A 52 14.37 8.22 6.46
C HIS A 52 13.70 7.33 5.42
N VAL A 53 13.06 7.92 4.40
CA VAL A 53 12.44 7.17 3.29
C VAL A 53 13.48 6.35 2.53
N ARG A 54 14.68 6.88 2.31
CA ARG A 54 15.77 6.15 1.63
C ARG A 54 16.19 4.91 2.40
N VAL A 55 16.34 5.00 3.72
CA VAL A 55 16.67 3.84 4.58
C VAL A 55 15.51 2.85 4.60
N ALA A 56 14.28 3.34 4.78
CA ALA A 56 13.07 2.53 4.78
C ALA A 56 12.84 1.76 3.48
N GLN A 57 13.17 2.33 2.33
CA GLN A 57 13.12 1.63 1.05
C GLN A 57 14.05 0.41 1.01
N ARG A 58 15.27 0.51 1.59
CA ARG A 58 16.20 -0.63 1.65
C ARG A 58 15.69 -1.71 2.59
N ALA A 59 15.20 -1.33 3.77
CA ALA A 59 14.57 -2.26 4.70
C ALA A 59 13.35 -2.95 4.06
N ARG A 60 12.52 -2.20 3.33
CA ARG A 60 11.36 -2.74 2.61
C ARG A 60 11.76 -3.78 1.56
N PHE A 61 12.82 -3.55 0.78
CA PHE A 61 13.26 -4.55 -0.20
C PHE A 61 13.73 -5.85 0.47
N ALA A 62 14.52 -5.74 1.53
CA ALA A 62 14.96 -6.90 2.32
C ALA A 62 13.76 -7.66 2.92
N ALA A 63 12.80 -6.93 3.51
CA ALA A 63 11.58 -7.52 4.07
C ALA A 63 10.74 -8.26 3.02
N ILE A 64 10.60 -7.69 1.81
CA ILE A 64 9.91 -8.36 0.69
C ILE A 64 10.64 -9.65 0.33
N ASP A 65 11.95 -9.59 0.12
CA ASP A 65 12.68 -10.77 -0.33
C ASP A 65 12.68 -11.89 0.70
N GLU A 66 12.66 -11.58 1.99
CA GLU A 66 12.53 -12.59 3.05
C GLU A 66 11.10 -13.13 3.16
N ALA A 67 10.09 -12.26 3.25
CA ALA A 67 8.70 -12.69 3.38
C ALA A 67 8.22 -13.57 2.22
N LEU A 68 8.76 -13.35 1.01
CA LEU A 68 8.43 -14.18 -0.16
C LEU A 68 8.99 -15.61 -0.08
N LYS A 69 9.97 -15.89 0.80
CA LYS A 69 10.46 -17.25 1.07
C LYS A 69 9.60 -18.00 2.09
N LEU A 70 8.83 -17.26 2.91
CA LEU A 70 8.03 -17.78 4.02
C LEU A 70 6.53 -17.90 3.67
N LEU A 71 6.19 -17.92 2.38
CA LEU A 71 4.79 -17.96 1.90
C LEU A 71 4.09 -19.32 2.13
N ASP A 72 4.83 -20.34 2.53
CA ASP A 72 4.31 -21.60 3.04
C ASP A 72 3.88 -21.49 4.51
N GLU A 73 4.51 -20.59 5.29
CA GLU A 73 4.30 -20.45 6.73
C GLU A 73 3.28 -19.36 7.10
N VAL A 74 3.30 -18.20 6.42
CA VAL A 74 2.53 -17.00 6.84
C VAL A 74 1.89 -16.25 5.68
N ASP A 75 0.70 -15.65 5.91
CA ASP A 75 0.09 -14.73 4.94
C ASP A 75 0.89 -13.42 4.92
N VAL A 76 1.12 -12.88 3.72
CA VAL A 76 1.92 -11.66 3.52
C VAL A 76 1.07 -10.59 2.86
N TYR A 77 0.96 -9.43 3.50
CA TYR A 77 0.26 -8.24 3.01
C TYR A 77 1.28 -7.20 2.57
N LEU A 78 1.44 -7.03 1.26
CA LEU A 78 2.38 -6.09 0.67
C LEU A 78 1.64 -4.88 0.09
N ILE A 79 1.81 -3.70 0.69
CA ILE A 79 1.41 -2.46 0.02
C ILE A 79 2.41 -2.15 -1.09
N HIS A 80 1.90 -2.14 -2.33
CA HIS A 80 2.63 -1.64 -3.48
C HIS A 80 1.67 -0.82 -4.36
N THR A 81 1.60 0.49 -4.11
CA THR A 81 0.66 1.44 -4.74
C THR A 81 0.59 1.29 -6.27
N MET A 82 1.75 1.22 -6.93
CA MET A 82 1.88 1.15 -8.39
C MET A 82 3.00 0.18 -8.78
N PRO A 83 2.75 -1.14 -8.79
CA PRO A 83 3.77 -2.12 -9.14
C PRO A 83 4.12 -2.00 -10.62
N GLY A 84 5.41 -1.90 -10.95
CA GLY A 84 5.87 -1.93 -12.34
C GLY A 84 5.66 -3.29 -13.01
N PRO A 85 5.81 -3.41 -14.35
CA PRO A 85 5.56 -4.66 -15.08
C PRO A 85 6.32 -5.87 -14.53
N LYS A 86 7.61 -5.72 -14.17
CA LYS A 86 8.44 -6.78 -13.57
C LYS A 86 7.88 -7.28 -12.24
N ALA A 87 7.47 -6.36 -11.36
CA ALA A 87 6.87 -6.70 -10.07
C ALA A 87 5.52 -7.42 -10.27
N ARG A 88 4.66 -6.91 -11.16
CA ARG A 88 3.38 -7.57 -11.49
C ARG A 88 3.58 -8.99 -12.03
N ALA A 89 4.57 -9.20 -12.90
CA ALA A 89 4.91 -10.53 -13.39
C ALA A 89 5.40 -11.46 -12.28
N ARG A 90 6.26 -10.96 -11.37
CA ARG A 90 6.73 -11.71 -10.18
C ARG A 90 5.54 -12.14 -9.31
N TYR A 91 4.65 -11.20 -8.96
CA TYR A 91 3.49 -11.50 -8.12
C TYR A 91 2.52 -12.49 -8.77
N ARG A 92 2.30 -12.37 -10.08
CA ARG A 92 1.47 -13.34 -10.82
C ARG A 92 2.04 -14.76 -10.75
N ARG A 93 3.36 -14.92 -10.91
CA ARG A 93 4.03 -16.23 -10.80
C ARG A 93 3.90 -16.84 -9.41
N LEU A 94 3.84 -15.99 -8.38
CA LEU A 94 3.66 -16.38 -6.99
C LEU A 94 2.18 -16.61 -6.61
N GLY A 95 1.25 -16.56 -7.57
CA GLY A 95 -0.19 -16.75 -7.29
C GLY A 95 -0.79 -15.64 -6.41
N ALA A 96 -0.20 -14.44 -6.41
CA ALA A 96 -0.62 -13.36 -5.52
C ALA A 96 -2.08 -12.93 -5.76
N LYS A 97 -2.81 -12.65 -4.69
CA LYS A 97 -4.10 -11.98 -4.73
C LYS A 97 -3.87 -10.47 -4.76
N VAL A 98 -4.22 -9.83 -5.89
CA VAL A 98 -4.13 -8.38 -6.01
C VAL A 98 -5.43 -7.75 -5.52
N VAL A 99 -5.32 -6.89 -4.50
CA VAL A 99 -6.46 -6.16 -3.93
C VAL A 99 -6.29 -4.69 -4.25
N THR A 100 -7.19 -4.10 -5.04
CA THR A 100 -7.23 -2.66 -5.29
C THR A 100 -8.17 -2.00 -4.31
N VAL A 101 -7.63 -1.13 -3.45
CA VAL A 101 -8.43 -0.26 -2.58
C VAL A 101 -8.52 1.10 -3.26
N ASP A 102 -9.72 1.47 -3.69
CA ASP A 102 -9.99 2.75 -4.34
C ASP A 102 -11.42 3.24 -3.99
N PRO A 103 -11.57 4.30 -3.18
CA PRO A 103 -12.87 4.88 -2.87
C PRO A 103 -13.35 5.90 -3.94
N GLY A 104 -12.57 6.13 -5.00
CA GLY A 104 -12.85 7.10 -6.06
C GLY A 104 -11.97 8.35 -6.01
N GLU A 105 -11.77 8.96 -7.19
CA GLU A 105 -10.81 10.07 -7.40
C GLU A 105 -11.13 11.28 -6.53
N ASP A 106 -12.40 11.66 -6.42
CA ASP A 106 -12.81 12.83 -5.65
C ASP A 106 -12.51 12.65 -4.15
N VAL A 107 -12.88 11.50 -3.58
CA VAL A 107 -12.62 11.16 -2.17
C VAL A 107 -11.12 11.12 -1.88
N VAL A 108 -10.33 10.56 -2.79
CA VAL A 108 -8.87 10.50 -2.64
C VAL A 108 -8.25 11.90 -2.69
N ARG A 109 -8.68 12.74 -3.63
CA ARG A 109 -8.18 14.12 -3.75
C ARG A 109 -8.55 14.96 -2.54
N GLU A 110 -9.77 14.83 -2.02
CA GLU A 110 -10.20 15.48 -0.78
C GLU A 110 -9.29 15.08 0.40
N ARG A 111 -9.06 13.78 0.58
CA ARG A 111 -8.20 13.27 1.66
C ARG A 111 -6.74 13.73 1.50
N VAL A 112 -6.22 13.77 0.27
CA VAL A 112 -4.84 14.23 0.01
C VAL A 112 -4.69 15.72 0.28
N ALA A 113 -5.68 16.54 -0.10
CA ALA A 113 -5.68 17.96 0.21
C ALA A 113 -5.62 18.20 1.74
N ALA A 114 -6.35 17.41 2.52
CA ALA A 114 -6.32 17.48 3.99
C ALA A 114 -4.95 17.13 4.60
N MET A 115 -4.17 16.24 3.97
CA MET A 115 -2.82 15.86 4.42
C MET A 115 -1.74 16.92 4.15
N ARG A 116 -2.05 17.97 3.36
CA ARG A 116 -1.12 19.07 3.02
C ARG A 116 0.20 18.58 2.39
N SER A 117 0.16 17.55 1.55
CA SER A 117 1.35 16.99 0.89
C SER A 117 1.28 17.14 -0.64
N PRO A 118 1.91 18.18 -1.22
CA PRO A 118 1.92 18.40 -2.67
C PRO A 118 2.53 17.23 -3.46
N ALA A 119 3.47 16.49 -2.86
CA ALA A 119 4.08 15.32 -3.47
C ALA A 119 3.06 14.19 -3.72
N MET A 120 2.01 14.10 -2.91
CA MET A 120 0.98 13.06 -3.05
C MET A 120 0.04 13.34 -4.23
N ASP A 121 -0.21 14.60 -4.59
CA ASP A 121 -1.07 14.95 -5.73
C ASP A 121 -0.52 14.43 -7.06
N ALA A 122 0.80 14.50 -7.24
CA ALA A 122 1.46 13.94 -8.42
C ALA A 122 1.27 12.41 -8.50
N VAL A 123 1.33 11.72 -7.35
CA VAL A 123 1.13 10.27 -7.28
C VAL A 123 -0.33 9.90 -7.53
N VAL A 124 -1.29 10.64 -6.96
CA VAL A 124 -2.74 10.46 -7.23
C VAL A 124 -3.04 10.63 -8.71
N THR A 125 -2.58 11.73 -9.30
CA THR A 125 -2.79 12.04 -10.72
C THR A 125 -2.20 10.94 -11.61
N ARG A 126 -0.98 10.48 -11.29
CA ARG A 126 -0.36 9.37 -11.99
C ARG A 126 -1.19 8.08 -11.85
N TRP A 127 -1.67 7.77 -10.65
CA TRP A 127 -2.45 6.57 -10.37
C TRP A 127 -3.73 6.53 -11.21
N TYR A 128 -4.57 7.57 -11.15
CA TYR A 128 -5.84 7.60 -11.90
C TYR A 128 -5.62 7.62 -13.41
N ARG A 129 -4.56 8.28 -13.89
CA ARG A 129 -4.19 8.24 -15.31
C ARG A 129 -3.83 6.83 -15.76
N ASP A 130 -3.00 6.12 -14.99
CA ASP A 130 -2.57 4.77 -15.32
C ASP A 130 -3.75 3.76 -15.16
N HIS A 131 -4.60 3.97 -14.16
CA HIS A 131 -5.80 3.16 -13.89
C HIS A 131 -6.84 3.24 -15.02
N ARG A 132 -7.10 4.46 -15.54
CA ARG A 132 -7.96 4.70 -16.70
C ARG A 132 -7.47 4.03 -17.99
N LYS A 133 -6.16 3.79 -18.11
CA LYS A 133 -5.54 3.19 -19.31
C LYS A 133 -5.61 1.66 -19.37
N GLY A 134 -6.03 0.96 -18.31
CA GLY A 134 -6.15 -0.50 -18.41
C GLY A 134 -6.16 -1.31 -17.12
N GLY A 135 -7.09 -1.04 -16.20
CA GLY A 135 -7.69 -2.12 -15.40
C GLY A 135 -7.34 -2.15 -13.91
N SER A 136 -8.33 -1.78 -13.11
CA SER A 136 -8.91 -2.66 -12.09
C SER A 136 -10.35 -2.19 -11.84
N ARG A 137 -11.32 -3.11 -11.72
CA ARG A 137 -12.67 -2.72 -11.30
C ARG A 137 -12.62 -2.31 -9.82
N PRO A 138 -13.30 -1.23 -9.40
CA PRO A 138 -13.37 -0.88 -8.00
C PRO A 138 -14.05 -2.01 -7.22
N ILE A 139 -13.46 -2.42 -6.10
CA ILE A 139 -14.24 -3.09 -5.06
C ILE A 139 -14.97 -1.97 -4.35
N THR A 140 -16.22 -1.72 -4.75
CA THR A 140 -17.12 -0.87 -3.98
C THR A 140 -17.24 -1.51 -2.60
N THR A 141 -16.68 -0.85 -1.58
CA THR A 141 -16.97 -1.22 -0.21
C THR A 141 -18.47 -1.03 -0.02
N GLN A 142 -19.17 -2.15 0.17
CA GLN A 142 -20.56 -2.14 0.57
C GLN A 142 -20.65 -1.31 1.84
N SER A 143 -21.38 -0.20 1.80
CA SER A 143 -21.57 0.66 2.96
C SER A 143 -22.03 -0.19 4.14
N SER A 144 -21.30 -0.13 5.25
CA SER A 144 -21.76 -0.69 6.51
C SER A 144 -23.08 -0.01 6.84
N ARG A 145 -24.17 -0.78 6.82
CA ARG A 145 -25.45 -0.34 7.37
C ARG A 145 -25.22 0.00 8.83
N ALA A 146 -25.65 1.19 9.23
CA ALA A 146 -25.74 1.58 10.63
C ALA A 146 -26.66 0.60 11.36
N TRP A 147 -26.20 0.10 12.50
CA TRP A 147 -27.04 -0.44 13.56
C TRP A 147 -27.10 0.61 14.66
#